data_AF-A0A1Y4SAX8-F1
#
_entry.id   AF-A0A1Y4SAX8-F1
#
_cell.length_a   1.000
_cell.length_b   1.000
_cell.length_c   1.000
_cell.angle_alpha   90.00
_cell.angle_beta   90.00
_cell.angle_gamma   90.00
#
_symmetry.space_group_name_H-M   'P 1'
#
loop_
_entity.id
_entity.type
_entity.pdbx_description
1 polymer ?
#
loop_
_entity_poly.entity_id
_entity_poly.type
_entity_poly.pdbx_seq_one_letter_code
_entity_poly.pdbx_strand_id
1 'polypeptide(L)'
;MLEELREQMLAEQAEQIARLQLRNEIRTAGLIIWGVLLLGWVIFCFVKLMKDLHNSESMKSGEIAFTCETCGASFQVSADSLARHPFTPVKTVRTGRTIRQSRRLSCPYCRKKTWCRQDMAQSYQIGMGSLGEAAGKNLFRFLIGALVLSAAGGVFFLALNIIF
;
A
#
# COMPACT_ATOMS: atom_id res chain seq x y z
N MET A 1 -4.72 20.83 65.24
CA MET A 1 -5.10 19.40 65.18
C MET A 1 -5.86 19.07 63.90
N LEU A 2 -7.15 19.41 63.75
CA LEU A 2 -7.95 19.02 62.56
C LEU A 2 -7.59 19.82 61.28
N GLU A 3 -7.26 21.09 61.42
CA GLU A 3 -6.79 21.95 60.31
C GLU A 3 -5.40 21.54 59.83
N GLU A 4 -4.46 21.31 60.75
CA GLU A 4 -3.11 20.83 60.45
C GLU A 4 -3.13 19.47 59.73
N LEU A 5 -4.00 18.54 60.13
CA LEU A 5 -4.17 17.24 59.46
C LEU A 5 -4.72 17.40 58.03
N ARG A 6 -5.64 18.35 57.82
CA ARG A 6 -6.22 18.64 56.50
C ARG A 6 -5.18 19.24 55.57
N GLU A 7 -4.35 20.15 56.06
CA GLU A 7 -3.26 20.75 55.29
C GLU A 7 -2.19 19.71 54.91
N GLN A 8 -1.84 18.80 55.83
CA GLN A 8 -0.93 17.69 55.53
C GLN A 8 -1.47 16.77 54.44
N MET A 9 -2.75 16.37 54.51
CA MET A 9 -3.35 15.51 53.48
C MET A 9 -3.43 16.22 52.12
N LEU A 10 -3.69 17.53 52.07
CA LEU A 10 -3.71 18.30 50.82
C LEU A 10 -2.32 18.43 50.21
N ALA A 11 -1.28 18.61 51.02
CA ALA A 11 0.10 18.66 50.55
C ALA A 11 0.55 17.31 49.95
N GLU A 12 0.23 16.20 50.62
CA GLU A 12 0.51 14.85 50.11
C GLU A 12 -0.25 14.54 48.81
N GLN A 13 -1.51 14.95 48.72
CA GLN A 13 -2.33 14.80 47.50
C GLN A 13 -1.74 15.62 46.34
N ALA A 14 -1.30 16.85 46.59
CA ALA A 14 -0.69 17.70 45.56
C ALA A 14 0.63 17.10 45.02
N GLU A 15 1.45 16.51 45.90
CA GLU A 15 2.68 15.85 45.50
C GLU A 15 2.42 14.59 44.66
N GLN A 16 1.40 13.80 45.02
CA GLN A 16 0.95 12.63 44.26
C GLN A 16 0.46 13.04 42.86
N ILE A 17 -0.33 14.12 42.75
CA ILE A 17 -0.85 14.62 41.48
C ILE A 17 0.30 15.10 40.58
N ALA A 18 1.29 15.81 41.13
CA ALA A 18 2.45 16.28 40.36
C ALA A 18 3.28 15.11 39.77
N ARG A 19 3.48 14.03 40.55
CA ARG A 19 4.16 12.81 40.06
C ARG A 19 3.36 12.11 38.95
N LEU A 20 2.04 12.08 39.06
CA LEU A 20 1.15 11.49 38.05
C LEU A 20 1.11 12.31 36.76
N GLN A 21 1.13 13.65 36.85
CA GLN A 21 1.19 14.53 35.68
C GLN A 21 2.48 14.32 34.89
N LEU A 22 3.64 14.29 35.57
CA LEU A 22 4.93 14.06 34.93
C LEU A 22 4.99 12.69 34.22
N ARG A 23 4.43 11.64 34.84
CA ARG A 23 4.31 10.31 34.23
C ARG A 23 3.45 10.33 32.96
N ASN A 24 2.34 11.05 32.98
CA ASN A 24 1.41 11.14 31.85
C ASN A 24 2.01 11.95 30.70
N GLU A 25 2.76 13.03 30.98
CA GLU A 25 3.46 13.80 29.96
C GLU A 25 4.55 12.97 29.25
N ILE A 26 5.35 12.22 30.00
CA ILE A 26 6.38 11.34 29.41
C ILE A 26 5.74 10.24 28.56
N ARG A 27 4.64 9.63 29.04
CA ARG A 27 3.92 8.59 28.28
C ARG A 27 3.29 9.14 27.00
N THR A 28 2.67 10.30 27.07
CA THR A 28 2.03 10.93 25.89
C THR A 28 3.07 11.36 24.86
N ALA A 29 4.19 11.96 25.28
CA ALA A 29 5.31 12.28 24.40
C ALA A 29 5.88 11.01 23.73
N GLY A 30 6.08 9.93 24.49
CA GLY A 30 6.53 8.65 23.98
C GLY A 30 5.59 8.04 22.93
N LEU A 31 4.27 8.10 23.17
CA LEU A 31 3.25 7.64 22.22
C LEU A 31 3.27 8.45 20.92
N ILE A 32 3.44 9.77 21.01
CA ILE A 32 3.51 10.65 19.83
C ILE A 32 4.75 10.31 18.99
N ILE A 33 5.92 10.16 19.62
CA ILE A 33 7.18 9.83 18.93
C ILE A 33 7.06 8.48 18.22
N TRP A 34 6.58 7.44 18.91
CA TRP A 34 6.36 6.13 18.32
C TRP A 34 5.32 6.13 17.21
N GLY A 35 4.24 6.90 17.39
CA GLY A 35 3.22 7.08 16.37
C GLY A 35 3.79 7.70 15.09
N VAL A 36 4.60 8.75 15.21
CA VAL A 36 5.24 9.39 14.05
C VAL A 36 6.24 8.46 13.36
N LEU A 37 7.03 7.68 14.13
CA LEU A 37 7.96 6.69 13.58
C LEU A 37 7.22 5.58 12.81
N LEU A 38 6.13 5.06 13.35
CA LEU A 38 5.30 4.05 12.67
C LEU A 38 4.66 4.61 11.41
N LEU A 39 4.14 5.84 11.47
CA LEU A 39 3.51 6.49 10.32
C LEU A 39 4.54 6.74 9.21
N GLY A 40 5.75 7.21 9.57
CA GLY A 40 6.87 7.36 8.64
C GLY A 40 7.30 6.02 8.02
N TRP A 41 7.36 4.95 8.82
CA TRP A 41 7.64 3.60 8.32
C TRP A 41 6.59 3.15 7.30
N VAL A 42 5.30 3.31 7.60
CA VAL A 42 4.20 2.96 6.69
C VAL A 42 4.29 3.75 5.38
N ILE A 43 4.58 5.05 5.43
CA ILE A 43 4.76 5.86 4.21
C ILE A 43 5.95 5.35 3.40
N PHE A 44 7.09 5.08 4.03
CA PHE A 44 8.27 4.52 3.35
C PHE A 44 7.95 3.18 2.68
N CYS A 45 7.23 2.31 3.40
CA CYS A 45 6.75 1.03 2.92
C CYS A 45 5.86 1.18 1.68
N PHE A 46 4.89 2.10 1.75
CA PHE A 46 3.99 2.40 0.64
C PHE A 46 4.74 2.90 -0.61
N VAL A 47 5.68 3.83 -0.45
CA VAL A 47 6.48 4.35 -1.57
C VAL A 47 7.34 3.25 -2.19
N LYS A 48 7.92 2.35 -1.38
CA LYS A 48 8.72 1.23 -1.87
C LYS A 48 7.86 0.22 -2.64
N LEU A 49 6.67 -0.10 -2.13
CA LEU A 49 5.71 -0.97 -2.81
C LEU A 49 5.34 -0.39 -4.19
N MET A 50 5.03 0.90 -4.26
CA MET A 50 4.71 1.57 -5.52
C MET A 50 5.87 1.52 -6.52
N LYS A 51 7.11 1.72 -6.05
CA LYS A 51 8.32 1.59 -6.90
C LYS A 51 8.52 0.16 -7.41
N ASP A 52 8.33 -0.84 -6.56
CA ASP A 52 8.49 -2.24 -6.93
C ASP A 52 7.38 -2.70 -7.89
N LEU A 53 6.14 -2.22 -7.72
CA LEU A 53 5.07 -2.43 -8.69
C LEU A 53 5.42 -1.81 -10.05
N HIS A 54 5.90 -0.57 -10.06
CA HIS A 54 6.32 0.11 -11.28
C HIS A 54 7.49 -0.61 -11.98
N ASN A 55 8.43 -1.16 -11.20
CA ASN A 55 9.60 -1.86 -11.73
C ASN A 55 9.34 -3.35 -11.99
N SER A 56 8.16 -3.87 -11.62
CA SER A 56 7.86 -5.29 -11.77
C SER A 56 7.88 -5.68 -13.25
N GLU A 57 8.82 -6.58 -13.59
CA GLU A 57 8.97 -7.11 -14.94
C GLU A 57 7.77 -7.95 -15.39
N SER A 58 6.91 -8.37 -14.46
CA SER A 58 5.66 -9.08 -14.74
C SER A 58 4.61 -8.20 -15.44
N MET A 59 4.63 -6.87 -15.23
CA MET A 59 3.90 -5.95 -16.11
C MET A 59 4.55 -5.82 -17.49
N LYS A 60 5.87 -6.05 -17.60
CA LYS A 60 6.60 -5.95 -18.87
C LYS A 60 6.47 -7.19 -19.74
N SER A 61 6.37 -8.39 -19.16
CA SER A 61 6.32 -9.67 -19.86
C SER A 61 4.91 -10.19 -20.15
N GLY A 62 3.87 -9.56 -19.61
CA GLY A 62 2.48 -9.95 -19.86
C GLY A 62 2.11 -9.78 -21.34
N GLU A 63 1.96 -10.88 -22.06
CA GLU A 63 1.38 -10.89 -23.40
C GLU A 63 -0.15 -10.85 -23.31
N ILE A 64 -0.76 -9.86 -23.96
CA ILE A 64 -2.22 -9.68 -24.00
C ILE A 64 -2.69 -10.08 -25.40
N ALA A 65 -3.62 -11.03 -25.49
CA ALA A 65 -4.25 -11.39 -26.75
C ALA A 65 -5.25 -10.31 -27.21
N PHE A 66 -5.10 -9.90 -28.48
CA PHE A 66 -5.98 -8.99 -29.20
C PHE A 66 -6.57 -9.67 -30.43
N THR A 67 -7.86 -9.49 -30.68
CA THR A 67 -8.53 -9.97 -31.90
C THR A 67 -8.92 -8.79 -32.78
N CYS A 68 -8.48 -8.79 -34.04
CA CYS A 68 -8.86 -7.73 -34.99
C CYS A 68 -10.33 -7.84 -35.40
N GLU A 69 -11.10 -6.75 -35.34
CA GLU A 69 -12.50 -6.76 -35.79
C GLU A 69 -12.64 -6.86 -37.32
N THR A 70 -11.63 -6.43 -38.09
CA THR A 70 -11.69 -6.40 -39.56
C THR A 70 -11.30 -7.72 -40.20
N CYS A 71 -10.30 -8.41 -39.66
CA CYS A 71 -9.78 -9.65 -40.23
C CYS A 71 -9.88 -10.87 -39.31
N GLY A 72 -10.39 -10.72 -38.09
CA GLY A 72 -10.62 -11.82 -37.16
C GLY A 72 -9.36 -12.47 -36.58
N ALA A 73 -8.16 -12.11 -37.07
CA ALA A 73 -6.91 -12.65 -36.58
C ALA A 73 -6.65 -12.26 -35.12
N SER A 74 -6.27 -13.25 -34.30
CA SER A 74 -5.75 -13.04 -32.95
C SER A 74 -4.23 -12.88 -32.98
N PHE A 75 -3.72 -11.92 -32.22
CA PHE A 75 -2.29 -11.71 -32.04
C PHE A 75 -1.99 -11.25 -30.62
N GLN A 76 -0.79 -11.52 -30.15
CA GLN A 76 -0.36 -11.12 -28.81
C GLN A 76 0.43 -9.82 -28.87
N VAL A 77 0.16 -8.93 -27.91
CA VAL A 77 0.90 -7.67 -27.75
C VAL A 77 1.40 -7.58 -26.31
N SER A 78 2.68 -7.26 -26.15
CA SER A 78 3.29 -7.03 -24.84
C SER A 78 2.60 -5.87 -24.11
N ALA A 79 2.30 -6.06 -22.84
CA ALA A 79 1.77 -5.01 -21.96
C ALA A 79 2.70 -3.80 -21.83
N ASP A 80 4.03 -3.98 -21.94
CA ASP A 80 5.01 -2.88 -21.95
C ASP A 80 4.77 -1.88 -23.10
N SER A 81 4.51 -2.40 -24.31
CA SER A 81 4.19 -1.58 -25.48
C SER A 81 2.89 -0.79 -25.29
N LEU A 82 1.92 -1.33 -24.54
CA LEU A 82 0.69 -0.61 -24.19
C LEU A 82 0.93 0.45 -23.10
N ALA A 83 1.77 0.15 -22.12
CA ALA A 83 2.12 1.08 -21.03
C ALA A 83 2.87 2.32 -21.56
N ARG A 84 3.73 2.15 -22.58
CA ARG A 84 4.42 3.26 -23.26
C ARG A 84 3.48 4.15 -24.08
N HIS A 85 2.31 3.64 -24.47
CA HIS A 85 1.32 4.37 -25.26
C HIS A 85 -0.03 4.49 -24.54
N PRO A 86 -0.09 5.25 -23.42
CA PRO A 86 -1.30 5.40 -22.62
C PRO A 86 -2.43 6.11 -23.38
N PHE A 87 -2.10 6.90 -24.40
CA PHE A 87 -3.06 7.67 -25.21
C PHE A 87 -3.69 6.88 -26.38
N THR A 88 -3.58 5.55 -26.38
CA THR A 88 -4.27 4.74 -27.40
C THR A 88 -5.79 4.79 -27.15
N PRO A 89 -6.61 5.16 -28.16
CA PRO A 89 -8.06 5.24 -27.99
C PRO A 89 -8.63 3.91 -27.52
N VAL A 90 -9.35 3.95 -26.39
CA VAL A 90 -10.05 2.81 -25.81
C VAL A 90 -11.54 2.98 -26.02
N LYS A 91 -12.18 1.97 -26.61
CA LYS A 91 -13.63 1.86 -26.71
C LYS A 91 -14.09 0.79 -25.72
N THR A 92 -14.97 1.16 -24.82
CA THR A 92 -15.61 0.21 -23.89
C THR A 92 -17.07 0.04 -24.30
N VAL A 93 -17.46 -1.21 -24.53
CA VAL A 93 -18.83 -1.57 -24.89
C VAL A 93 -19.37 -2.48 -23.81
N ARG A 94 -20.43 -2.03 -23.13
CA ARG A 94 -21.14 -2.84 -22.15
C ARG A 94 -22.21 -3.64 -22.86
N THR A 95 -22.09 -4.97 -22.83
CA THR A 95 -23.09 -5.90 -23.39
C THR A 95 -23.66 -6.72 -22.24
N GLY A 96 -24.79 -6.27 -21.68
CA GLY A 96 -25.38 -6.85 -20.48
C GLY A 96 -24.47 -6.75 -19.25
N ARG A 97 -24.10 -7.90 -18.68
CA ARG A 97 -23.14 -8.02 -17.56
C ARG A 97 -21.67 -8.07 -18.01
N THR A 98 -21.39 -8.19 -19.30
CA THR A 98 -20.02 -8.28 -19.83
C THR A 98 -19.52 -6.92 -20.31
N ILE A 99 -18.30 -6.54 -19.87
CA ILE A 99 -17.60 -5.35 -20.36
C ILE A 99 -16.60 -5.81 -21.42
N ARG A 100 -16.77 -5.34 -22.65
CA ARG A 100 -15.83 -5.56 -23.74
C ARG A 100 -15.00 -4.30 -23.92
N GLN A 101 -13.67 -4.42 -23.90
CA GLN A 101 -12.79 -3.31 -24.26
C GLN A 101 -12.15 -3.57 -25.62
N SER A 102 -11.93 -2.52 -26.39
CA SER A 102 -11.27 -2.57 -27.69
C SER A 102 -10.32 -1.38 -27.80
N ARG A 103 -9.11 -1.62 -28.28
CA ARG A 103 -8.10 -0.58 -28.49
C ARG A 103 -7.83 -0.39 -29.96
N ARG A 104 -7.51 0.84 -30.35
CA ARG A 104 -7.09 1.14 -31.72
C ARG A 104 -5.62 0.80 -31.90
N LEU A 105 -5.34 -0.30 -32.60
CA LEU A 105 -4.01 -0.86 -32.79
C LEU A 105 -3.76 -1.09 -34.29
N SER A 106 -2.48 -1.16 -34.68
CA SER A 106 -2.10 -1.55 -36.04
C SER A 106 -2.06 -3.07 -36.11
N CYS A 107 -2.94 -3.68 -36.91
CA CYS A 107 -2.97 -5.13 -37.05
C CYS A 107 -1.75 -5.62 -37.86
N PRO A 108 -0.97 -6.63 -37.41
CA PRO A 108 0.19 -7.13 -38.14
C PRO A 108 -0.18 -7.83 -39.46
N TYR A 109 -1.34 -8.48 -39.51
CA TYR A 109 -1.82 -9.20 -40.70
C TYR A 109 -2.41 -8.25 -41.74
N CYS A 110 -3.16 -7.24 -41.28
CA CYS A 110 -3.98 -6.39 -42.14
C CYS A 110 -3.31 -5.04 -42.42
N ARG A 111 -2.22 -4.71 -41.69
CA ARG A 111 -1.43 -3.47 -41.72
C ARG A 111 -2.24 -2.17 -41.65
N LYS A 112 -3.50 -2.25 -41.26
CA LYS A 112 -4.43 -1.12 -41.09
C LYS A 112 -4.61 -0.84 -39.59
N LYS A 113 -4.78 0.44 -39.23
CA LYS A 113 -5.14 0.86 -37.88
C LYS A 113 -6.64 0.64 -37.67
N THR A 114 -6.98 -0.43 -36.96
CA THR A 114 -8.37 -0.87 -36.74
C THR A 114 -8.65 -1.01 -35.25
N TRP A 115 -9.92 -1.24 -34.91
CA TRP A 115 -10.30 -1.61 -33.57
C TRP A 115 -9.98 -3.08 -33.35
N CYS A 116 -9.24 -3.37 -32.29
CA CYS A 116 -8.91 -4.72 -31.87
C CYS A 116 -9.51 -4.97 -30.48
N ARG A 117 -10.28 -6.04 -30.36
CA ARG A 117 -10.90 -6.47 -29.11
C ARG A 117 -9.85 -7.05 -28.18
N GLN A 118 -9.86 -6.60 -26.93
CA GLN A 118 -8.98 -7.10 -25.87
C GLN A 118 -9.68 -8.20 -25.08
N ASP A 119 -8.99 -9.29 -24.81
CA ASP A 119 -9.47 -10.27 -23.83
C ASP A 119 -9.18 -9.80 -22.40
N MET A 120 -10.25 -9.61 -21.62
CA MET A 120 -10.17 -9.12 -20.24
C MET A 120 -9.71 -10.21 -19.27
N ALA A 121 -9.91 -11.50 -19.59
CA ALA A 121 -9.54 -12.60 -18.70
C ALA A 121 -8.02 -12.67 -18.48
N GLN A 122 -7.25 -12.55 -19.55
CA GLN A 122 -5.78 -12.56 -19.52
C GLN A 122 -5.21 -11.29 -18.87
N SER A 123 -5.84 -10.14 -19.12
CA SER A 123 -5.42 -8.85 -18.55
C SER A 123 -5.52 -8.85 -17.02
N TYR A 124 -6.55 -9.48 -16.45
CA TYR A 124 -6.71 -9.61 -15.00
C TYR A 124 -5.67 -10.56 -14.38
N GLN A 125 -5.35 -11.67 -15.04
CA GLN A 125 -4.34 -12.63 -14.55
C GLN A 125 -2.94 -12.01 -14.47
N ILE A 126 -2.54 -11.20 -15.45
CA ILE A 126 -1.26 -10.48 -15.44
C ILE A 126 -1.21 -9.46 -14.29
N GLY A 127 -2.33 -8.75 -14.05
CA GLY A 127 -2.46 -7.82 -12.94
C GLY A 127 -2.42 -8.49 -11.56
N MET A 128 -3.08 -9.63 -11.39
CA MET A 128 -3.13 -10.34 -10.10
C MET A 128 -1.83 -11.10 -9.78
N GLY A 129 -1.21 -11.73 -10.78
CA GLY A 129 0.05 -12.46 -10.58
C GLY A 129 1.21 -11.54 -10.20
N SER A 130 1.32 -10.39 -10.87
CA SER A 130 2.33 -9.36 -10.56
C SER A 130 2.15 -8.76 -9.17
N LEU A 131 0.90 -8.49 -8.77
CA LEU A 131 0.57 -7.98 -7.44
C LEU A 131 0.87 -9.00 -6.34
N GLY A 132 0.53 -10.28 -6.53
CA GLY A 132 0.77 -11.34 -5.54
C GLY A 132 2.26 -11.58 -5.27
N GLU A 133 3.06 -11.63 -6.34
CA GLU A 133 4.49 -11.94 -6.23
C GLU A 133 5.30 -10.76 -5.67
N ALA A 134 4.97 -9.52 -6.08
CA ALA A 134 5.55 -8.31 -5.52
C ALA A 134 5.08 -8.04 -4.09
N ALA A 135 3.81 -8.34 -3.77
CA ALA A 135 3.28 -8.20 -2.42
C ALA A 135 3.91 -9.20 -1.46
N GLY A 136 4.09 -10.46 -1.84
CA GLY A 136 4.62 -11.50 -0.92
C GLY A 136 5.99 -11.14 -0.34
N LYS A 137 6.94 -10.75 -1.19
CA LYS A 137 8.32 -10.42 -0.77
C LYS A 137 8.39 -9.14 0.06
N ASN A 138 7.56 -8.15 -0.26
CA ASN A 138 7.54 -6.88 0.44
C ASN A 138 6.72 -6.93 1.73
N LEU A 139 5.64 -7.71 1.76
CA LEU A 139 4.81 -7.96 2.95
C LEU A 139 5.64 -8.56 4.07
N PHE A 140 6.51 -9.53 3.77
CA PHE A 140 7.38 -10.12 4.79
C PHE A 140 8.33 -9.08 5.41
N ARG A 141 8.90 -8.18 4.58
CA ARG A 141 9.74 -7.07 5.06
C ARG A 141 8.94 -6.04 5.88
N PHE A 142 7.69 -5.79 5.50
CA PHE A 142 6.78 -4.93 6.27
C PHE A 142 6.48 -5.51 7.64
N LEU A 143 6.18 -6.81 7.71
CA LEU A 143 5.89 -7.50 8.96
C LEU A 143 7.11 -7.49 9.90
N ILE A 144 8.32 -7.73 9.38
CA ILE A 144 9.54 -7.66 10.17
C ILE A 144 9.76 -6.25 10.73
N GLY A 145 9.67 -5.22 9.88
CA GLY A 145 9.87 -3.84 10.32
C GLY A 145 8.85 -3.39 11.37
N ALA A 146 7.58 -3.75 11.17
CA ALA A 146 6.51 -3.46 12.13
C ALA A 146 6.71 -4.21 13.45
N LEU A 147 7.18 -5.46 13.42
CA LEU A 147 7.50 -6.25 14.61
C LEU A 147 8.65 -5.61 15.41
N VAL A 148 9.69 -5.13 14.73
CA VAL A 148 10.84 -4.49 15.41
C VAL A 148 10.42 -3.16 16.05
N LEU A 149 9.67 -2.32 15.33
CA LEU A 149 9.16 -1.05 15.87
C LEU A 149 8.20 -1.29 17.05
N SER A 150 7.29 -2.28 16.95
CA SER A 150 6.37 -2.57 18.05
C SER A 150 7.08 -3.18 19.27
N ALA A 151 8.08 -4.06 19.07
CA ALA A 151 8.88 -4.62 20.15
C ALA A 151 9.71 -3.54 20.86
N ALA A 152 10.36 -2.65 20.11
CA ALA A 152 11.14 -1.56 20.66
C ALA A 152 10.25 -0.54 21.41
N GLY A 153 9.06 -0.24 20.91
CA GLY A 153 8.06 0.56 21.62
C GLY A 153 7.60 -0.11 22.91
N GLY A 154 7.28 -1.40 22.86
CA GLY A 154 6.88 -2.19 24.03
C GLY A 154 7.95 -2.20 25.13
N VAL A 155 9.22 -2.39 24.77
CA VAL A 155 10.35 -2.35 25.70
C VAL A 155 10.51 -0.95 26.32
N PHE A 156 10.35 0.11 25.53
CA PHE A 156 10.40 1.49 26.04
C PHE A 156 9.29 1.76 27.07
N PHE A 157 8.05 1.35 26.79
CA PHE A 157 6.95 1.50 27.74
C PHE A 157 7.11 0.63 29.00
N LEU A 158 7.66 -0.58 28.87
CA LEU A 158 7.98 -1.43 30.02
C LEU A 158 9.09 -0.82 30.89
N ALA A 159 10.14 -0.28 30.29
CA ALA A 159 11.23 0.40 31.03
C ALA A 159 10.71 1.62 31.78
N LEU A 160 9.85 2.44 31.15
CA LEU A 160 9.19 3.56 31.83
C LEU A 160 8.28 3.13 32.98
N ASN A 161 7.67 1.94 32.91
CA ASN A 161 6.84 1.41 33.97
C ASN A 161 7.64 0.80 35.14
N ILE A 162 8.90 0.41 34.91
CA ILE A 162 9.79 -0.13 35.94
C ILE A 162 10.56 1.01 36.65
N ILE A 163 10.93 2.06 35.91
CA ILE A 163 11.73 3.18 36.42
C ILE A 163 10.89 4.19 37.21
N PHE A 164 9.61 4.37 36.88
CA PHE A 164 8.72 5.40 37.45
C PHE A 164 7.45 4.82 38.07
#